data_AF-A0A2R6CC80-F1
#
_entry.id   AF-A0A2R6CC80-F1
#
_cell.length_a   1.000
_cell.length_b   1.000
_cell.length_c   1.000
_cell.angle_alpha   90.00
_cell.angle_beta   90.00
_cell.angle_gamma   90.00
#
_symmetry.space_group_name_H-M   'P 1'
#
loop_
_entity.id
_entity.type
_entity.pdbx_description
1 polymer ?
#
loop_
_entity_poly.entity_id
_entity_poly.type
_entity_poly.pdbx_seq_one_letter_code
_entity_poly.pdbx_strand_id
1 'polypeptide(L)'
;YLAVDDENGYILVSKPYLKTADERYIYLDVIHELVHVRQFLEGKNLFDERYSYVDRPTEVEAYRLTVEEARRIGMDDKQIAEYLYVEWITREEYQRLLHTLGVNMDGVSKSSGTRRRGGWLQTK
;
A
#
# COMPACT_ATOMS: atom_id res chain seq x y z
N TYR A 1 -3.41 -14.84 4.25
CA TYR A 1 -2.15 -14.12 4.11
C TYR A 1 -1.37 -14.69 2.94
N LEU A 2 -0.64 -13.79 2.28
CA LEU A 2 0.57 -14.11 1.53
C LEU A 2 1.76 -13.56 2.34
N ALA A 3 2.95 -14.10 2.12
CA ALA A 3 4.17 -13.61 2.74
C ALA A 3 5.38 -14.05 1.89
N VAL A 4 6.46 -13.27 1.90
CA VAL A 4 7.76 -13.69 1.37
C VAL A 4 8.58 -14.41 2.43
N ASP A 5 9.16 -15.54 2.03
CA ASP A 5 10.22 -16.23 2.75
C ASP A 5 11.55 -15.48 2.55
N ASP A 6 12.16 -15.04 3.65
CA ASP A 6 13.41 -14.28 3.65
C ASP A 6 14.69 -15.11 3.55
N GLU A 7 14.59 -16.43 3.40
CA GLU A 7 15.72 -17.28 3.10
C GLU A 7 15.91 -17.49 1.59
N ASN A 8 14.81 -17.54 0.84
CA ASN A 8 14.82 -17.95 -0.58
C ASN A 8 13.97 -17.07 -1.51
N GLY A 9 13.18 -16.13 -0.98
CA GLY A 9 12.34 -15.22 -1.76
C GLY A 9 11.07 -15.86 -2.33
N TYR A 10 10.64 -17.02 -1.83
CA TYR A 10 9.38 -17.64 -2.25
C TYR A 10 8.17 -16.94 -1.64
N ILE A 11 7.09 -16.86 -2.41
CA ILE A 11 5.80 -16.39 -1.90
C ILE A 11 5.05 -17.58 -1.31
N LEU A 12 4.83 -17.52 0.00
CA LEU A 12 4.00 -18.45 0.76
C LEU A 12 2.55 -17.99 0.68
N VAL A 13 1.64 -18.90 0.36
CA VAL A 13 0.20 -18.60 0.24
C VAL A 13 -0.61 -19.49 1.16
N SER A 14 -1.39 -18.88 2.04
CA SER A 14 -2.33 -19.62 2.89
C SER A 14 -3.49 -20.19 2.06
N LYS A 15 -3.62 -21.52 2.02
CA LYS A 15 -4.70 -22.22 1.28
C LYS A 15 -6.11 -21.81 1.70
N PRO A 16 -6.45 -21.69 2.99
CA PRO A 16 -7.76 -21.16 3.40
C PRO A 16 -8.01 -19.74 2.87
N TYR A 17 -7.01 -18.86 3.00
CA TYR A 17 -7.11 -17.48 2.55
C TYR A 17 -7.38 -17.38 1.04
N LEU A 18 -6.65 -18.15 0.24
CA LEU A 18 -6.81 -18.20 -1.21
C LEU A 18 -8.23 -18.58 -1.66
N LYS A 19 -8.97 -19.31 -0.80
CA LYS A 19 -10.35 -19.75 -1.11
C LYS A 19 -11.43 -18.76 -0.69
N THR A 20 -11.13 -17.86 0.25
CA THR A 20 -12.17 -17.07 0.94
C THR A 20 -11.95 -15.56 0.87
N ALA A 21 -10.75 -15.10 0.56
CA ALA A 21 -10.45 -13.67 0.48
C ALA A 21 -11.08 -13.01 -0.76
N ASP A 22 -11.29 -11.69 -0.69
CA ASP A 22 -11.66 -10.88 -1.86
C ASP A 22 -10.56 -11.01 -2.92
N GLU A 23 -10.95 -11.21 -4.18
CA GLU A 23 -10.00 -11.38 -5.29
C GLU A 23 -9.06 -10.18 -5.45
N ARG A 24 -9.55 -8.96 -5.19
CA ARG A 24 -8.72 -7.75 -5.21
C ARG A 24 -7.70 -7.76 -4.08
N TYR A 25 -8.03 -8.32 -2.92
CA TYR A 25 -7.08 -8.40 -1.80
C TYR A 25 -5.98 -9.41 -2.12
N ILE A 26 -6.33 -10.56 -2.69
CA ILE A 26 -5.34 -11.54 -3.17
C ILE A 26 -4.43 -10.89 -4.22
N TYR A 27 -5.01 -10.16 -5.17
CA TYR A 27 -4.25 -9.45 -6.20
C TYR A 27 -3.27 -8.44 -5.60
N LEU A 28 -3.72 -7.60 -4.67
CA LEU A 28 -2.90 -6.59 -4.01
C LEU A 28 -1.82 -7.20 -3.12
N ASP A 29 -2.11 -8.30 -2.43
CA ASP A 29 -1.13 -9.05 -1.64
C ASP A 29 -0.03 -9.61 -2.55
N VAL A 30 -0.37 -10.16 -3.72
CA VAL A 30 0.64 -10.61 -4.69
C VAL A 30 1.54 -9.46 -5.12
N ILE A 31 0.98 -8.27 -5.36
CA ILE A 31 1.78 -7.08 -5.72
C ILE A 31 2.70 -6.67 -4.57
N HIS A 32 2.19 -6.67 -3.34
CA HIS A 32 2.97 -6.38 -2.13
C HIS A 32 4.15 -7.37 -1.99
N GLU A 33 3.87 -8.67 -2.04
CA GLU A 33 4.90 -9.70 -1.92
C GLU A 33 5.93 -9.66 -3.06
N LEU A 34 5.52 -9.34 -4.30
CA LEU A 34 6.48 -9.18 -5.41
C LEU A 34 7.46 -8.03 -5.17
N VAL A 35 7.05 -6.97 -4.45
CA VAL A 35 7.97 -5.92 -4.01
C VAL A 35 8.96 -6.47 -2.99
N HIS A 36 8.50 -7.28 -2.03
CA HIS A 36 9.40 -7.95 -1.08
C HIS A 36 10.37 -8.91 -1.75
N VAL A 37 9.94 -9.68 -2.77
CA VAL A 37 10.84 -10.52 -3.57
C VAL A 37 11.92 -9.67 -4.23
N ARG A 38 11.56 -8.53 -4.85
CA ARG A 38 12.54 -7.60 -5.42
C ARG A 38 13.51 -7.10 -4.36
N GLN A 39 13.01 -6.65 -3.21
CA GLN A 39 13.82 -6.12 -2.11
C GLN A 39 14.77 -7.18 -1.54
N PHE A 40 14.32 -8.43 -1.43
CA PHE A 40 15.14 -9.57 -1.05
C PHE A 40 16.29 -9.80 -2.05
N LEU A 41 15.99 -9.81 -3.36
CA LEU A 41 16.99 -9.93 -4.42
C LEU A 41 17.98 -8.75 -4.45
N GLU A 42 17.57 -7.57 -3.97
CA GLU A 42 18.43 -6.40 -3.76
C GLU A 42 19.28 -6.50 -2.48
N GLY A 43 19.10 -7.53 -1.65
CA GLY A 43 19.80 -7.72 -0.39
C GLY A 43 19.33 -6.82 0.75
N LYS A 44 18.10 -6.28 0.67
CA LYS A 44 17.52 -5.47 1.75
C LYS A 44 17.11 -6.35 2.93
N ASN A 45 17.27 -5.84 4.15
CA ASN A 45 16.73 -6.47 5.35
C ASN A 45 15.21 -6.19 5.44
N LEU A 46 14.39 -7.21 5.15
CA LEU A 46 12.93 -7.10 5.20
C LEU A 46 12.40 -6.91 6.64
N PHE A 47 13.11 -7.46 7.63
CA PHE A 47 12.69 -7.51 9.03
C PHE A 47 13.55 -6.63 9.94
N ASP A 48 13.88 -5.42 9.51
CA ASP A 48 14.65 -4.48 10.31
C ASP A 48 13.90 -4.05 11.59
N GLU A 49 14.23 -4.68 12.71
CA GLU A 49 13.59 -4.47 14.02
C GLU A 49 13.86 -3.09 14.63
N ARG A 50 14.75 -2.28 14.04
CA ARG A 50 14.94 -0.88 14.45
C ARG A 50 13.71 -0.02 14.18
N TYR A 51 12.82 -0.48 13.32
CA TYR A 51 11.58 0.18 12.94
C TYR A 51 10.36 -0.68 13.34
N SER A 52 9.29 -0.01 13.75
CA SER A 52 7.98 -0.65 13.84
C SER A 52 7.56 -1.15 12.45
N TYR A 53 6.67 -2.15 12.39
CA TYR A 53 6.19 -2.73 11.14
C TYR A 53 5.76 -1.65 10.12
N VAL A 54 4.91 -0.70 10.54
CA VAL A 54 4.37 0.35 9.66
C VAL A 54 5.39 1.42 9.26
N ASP A 55 6.52 1.51 9.96
CA ASP A 55 7.57 2.50 9.73
C ASP A 55 8.79 1.89 9.00
N ARG A 56 8.82 0.57 8.77
CA ARG A 56 9.90 -0.11 8.05
C ARG A 56 9.98 0.41 6.61
N PRO A 57 11.17 0.86 6.14
CA PRO A 57 11.31 1.36 4.77
C PRO A 57 10.86 0.38 3.69
N THR A 58 11.07 -0.93 3.92
CA THR A 58 10.66 -2.02 3.03
C THR A 58 9.14 -2.15 2.94
N GLU A 59 8.45 -2.19 4.07
CA GLU A 59 6.98 -2.23 4.18
C GLU A 59 6.34 -0.98 3.57
N VAL A 60 6.88 0.21 3.88
CA VAL A 60 6.38 1.48 3.34
C VAL A 60 6.51 1.54 1.81
N GLU A 61 7.61 1.04 1.25
CA GLU A 61 7.79 0.93 -0.20
C GLU A 61 6.78 -0.06 -0.82
N ALA A 62 6.62 -1.24 -0.22
CA ALA A 62 5.69 -2.27 -0.69
C ALA A 62 4.25 -1.75 -0.68
N TYR A 63 3.77 -1.22 0.45
CA TYR A 63 2.43 -0.65 0.54
C TYR A 63 2.22 0.56 -0.36
N ARG A 64 3.22 1.41 -0.59
CA ARG A 64 3.07 2.54 -1.53
C ARG A 64 2.72 2.06 -2.93
N LEU A 65 3.45 1.06 -3.44
CA LEU A 65 3.19 0.48 -4.75
C LEU A 65 1.84 -0.26 -4.78
N THR A 66 1.48 -0.96 -3.70
CA THR A 66 0.17 -1.60 -3.57
C THR A 66 -0.98 -0.58 -3.57
N VAL A 67 -0.83 0.57 -2.90
CA VAL A 67 -1.84 1.65 -2.89
C VAL A 67 -2.00 2.29 -4.27
N GLU A 68 -0.89 2.53 -4.98
CA GLU A 68 -0.93 3.01 -6.37
C GLU A 68 -1.69 2.03 -7.26
N GLU A 69 -1.46 0.74 -7.09
CA GLU A 69 -2.13 -0.32 -7.83
C GLU A 69 -3.63 -0.43 -7.47
N ALA A 70 -3.96 -0.35 -6.19
CA ALA A 70 -5.35 -0.34 -5.72
C ALA A 70 -6.15 0.83 -6.34
N ARG A 71 -5.54 2.02 -6.40
CA ARG A 71 -6.12 3.18 -7.09
C ARG A 71 -6.25 2.94 -8.59
N ARG A 72 -5.27 2.30 -9.23
CA ARG A 72 -5.29 1.95 -10.66
C ARG A 72 -6.46 1.03 -11.01
N ILE A 73 -6.79 0.06 -10.15
CA ILE A 73 -7.94 -0.85 -10.32
C ILE A 73 -9.27 -0.26 -9.83
N GLY A 74 -9.28 1.01 -9.41
CA GLY A 74 -10.49 1.76 -9.09
C GLY A 74 -10.97 1.65 -7.64
N MET A 75 -10.12 1.23 -6.69
CA MET A 75 -10.45 1.29 -5.27
C MET A 75 -10.41 2.73 -4.76
N ASP A 76 -11.38 3.09 -3.92
CA ASP A 76 -11.38 4.37 -3.21
C ASP A 76 -10.53 4.31 -1.92
N ASP A 77 -10.23 5.46 -1.32
CA ASP A 77 -9.39 5.53 -0.13
C ASP A 77 -10.01 4.78 1.08
N LYS A 78 -11.34 4.61 1.15
CA LYS A 78 -11.97 3.85 2.22
C LYS A 78 -11.70 2.35 2.05
N GLN A 79 -11.88 1.82 0.84
CA GLN A 79 -11.55 0.44 0.51
C GLN A 79 -10.05 0.16 0.68
N ILE A 80 -9.19 1.11 0.31
CA ILE A 80 -7.75 0.99 0.50
C ILE A 80 -7.41 0.99 2.00
N ALA A 81 -8.03 1.85 2.80
CA ALA A 81 -7.84 1.85 4.25
C ALA A 81 -8.26 0.51 4.86
N GLU A 82 -9.42 -0.03 4.47
CA GLU A 82 -9.88 -1.36 4.89
C GLU A 82 -8.89 -2.47 4.52
N TYR A 83 -8.23 -2.39 3.36
CA TYR A 83 -7.18 -3.32 2.95
C TYR A 83 -5.89 -3.18 3.79
N LEU A 84 -5.48 -1.95 4.11
CA LEU A 84 -4.25 -1.67 4.86
C LEU A 84 -4.32 -2.04 6.35
N TYR A 85 -5.51 -2.38 6.87
CA TYR A 85 -5.67 -2.78 8.25
C TYR A 85 -5.24 -4.24 8.46
N VAL A 86 -4.33 -4.44 9.41
CA VAL A 86 -3.88 -5.77 9.85
C VAL A 86 -4.04 -5.90 11.37
N GLU A 87 -4.27 -7.11 11.87
CA GLU A 87 -4.65 -7.33 13.27
C GLU A 87 -3.52 -7.15 14.29
N TRP A 88 -2.26 -7.13 13.83
CA TRP A 88 -1.07 -7.06 14.69
C TRP A 88 -0.50 -5.64 14.85
N ILE A 89 -1.17 -4.62 14.34
CA ILE A 89 -0.77 -3.21 14.53
C ILE A 89 -1.73 -2.48 15.46
N THR A 90 -1.21 -1.52 16.22
CA THR A 90 -2.01 -0.60 17.04
C THR A 90 -2.81 0.37 16.18
N ARG A 91 -3.84 1.00 16.77
CA ARG A 91 -4.62 2.05 16.09
C ARG A 91 -3.74 3.24 15.69
N GLU A 92 -2.79 3.59 16.54
CA GLU A 92 -1.83 4.67 16.31
C GLU A 92 -0.89 4.33 15.14
N GLU A 93 -0.42 3.08 15.06
CA GLU A 93 0.38 2.59 13.92
C GLU A 93 -0.42 2.60 12.62
N TYR A 94 -1.65 2.10 12.65
CA TYR A 94 -2.54 2.14 11.50
C TYR A 94 -2.77 3.57 10.98
N GLN A 95 -3.02 4.53 11.88
CA GLN A 95 -3.17 5.94 11.51
C GLN A 95 -1.90 6.52 10.87
N ARG A 96 -0.71 6.17 11.40
CA ARG A 96 0.57 6.58 10.79
C ARG A 96 0.74 5.98 9.40
N LEU A 97 0.41 4.70 9.21
CA LEU A 97 0.49 4.02 7.92
C LEU A 97 -0.38 4.74 6.88
N LEU A 98 -1.65 4.99 7.20
CA LEU A 98 -2.57 5.71 6.31
C LEU A 98 -2.06 7.11 5.95
N HIS A 99 -1.55 7.84 6.94
CA HIS A 99 -0.98 9.17 6.72
C HIS A 99 0.25 9.11 5.80
N THR A 100 1.18 8.18 6.05
CA THR A 100 2.40 7.99 5.24
C THR A 100 2.09 7.63 3.79
N LEU A 101 1.01 6.89 3.56
CA LEU A 101 0.57 6.45 2.23
C LEU A 101 -0.41 7.42 1.56
N GLY A 102 -0.81 8.50 2.26
CA GLY A 102 -1.75 9.49 1.77
C GLY A 102 -3.13 8.91 1.47
N VAL A 103 -3.62 8.01 2.33
CA VAL A 103 -4.95 7.37 2.22
C VAL A 103 -5.89 8.03 3.24
N ASN A 104 -7.02 8.58 2.77
CA ASN A 104 -7.98 9.28 3.61
C ASN A 104 -9.28 8.49 3.84
N MET A 105 -9.50 8.02 5.06
CA MET A 105 -10.72 7.29 5.44
C MET A 105 -12.01 8.09 5.26
N ASP A 106 -11.94 9.42 5.27
CA ASP A 106 -13.10 10.30 5.13
C ASP A 106 -13.50 10.56 3.66
N GLY A 107 -12.84 9.91 2.70
CA GLY A 107 -13.26 9.86 1.29
C GLY A 107 -13.10 11.18 0.50
N VAL A 108 -12.44 12.19 1.06
CA VAL A 108 -12.17 13.46 0.35
C VAL A 108 -10.72 13.50 -0.08
N SER A 109 -10.47 13.21 -1.37
CA SER A 109 -9.19 13.53 -1.99
C SER A 109 -9.08 15.05 -2.15
N LYS A 110 -8.03 15.66 -1.57
CA LYS A 110 -7.59 16.97 -2.06
C LYS A 110 -6.99 16.73 -3.43
N SER A 111 -7.77 17.01 -4.48
CA SER A 111 -7.20 17.16 -5.82
C SER A 111 -6.10 18.21 -5.76
N SER A 112 -4.83 17.79 -5.87
CA SER A 112 -3.70 18.68 -6.12
C SER A 112 -3.72 19.10 -7.59
N GLY A 113 -4.82 19.72 -8.01
CA GLY A 113 -4.96 20.34 -9.30
C GLY A 113 -4.51 21.80 -9.22
N THR A 114 -3.23 22.07 -9.42
CA THR A 114 -2.77 23.42 -9.74
C THR A 114 -3.27 23.82 -11.14
N ARG A 115 -4.56 24.17 -11.26
CA ARG A 115 -5.04 24.97 -12.40
C ARG A 115 -4.64 26.42 -12.14
N ARG A 116 -3.48 26.83 -12.65
CA ARG A 116 -3.19 28.24 -12.88
C ARG A 116 -4.21 28.76 -13.91
N ARG A 117 -5.23 29.47 -13.43
CA ARG A 117 -6.01 30.40 -14.24
C ARG A 117 -5.13 31.61 -14.55
N GLY A 118 -4.80 31.79 -15.82
CA GLY A 118 -4.49 33.09 -16.41
C GLY A 118 -4.95 32.99 -17.86
N GLY A 119 -5.71 33.89 -18.43
CA GLY A 119 -6.20 35.20 -18.05
C GLY A 119 -6.85 35.71 -19.34
N TRP A 120 -8.05 36.26 -19.24
CA TRP A 120 -8.81 36.73 -20.39
C TRP A 120 -8.09 37.87 -21.10
N LEU A 121 -7.99 37.80 -22.43
CA LEU A 121 -7.94 38.98 -23.28
C LEU A 121 -8.70 38.67 -24.59
N GLN A 122 -9.87 39.30 -24.73
CA GLN A 122 -10.50 39.58 -26.02
C GLN A 122 -10.69 41.09 -26.14
N THR A 123 -10.34 41.60 -27.32
CA THR A 123 -10.82 42.83 -28.02
C THR A 123 -10.45 44.18 -27.39
N LYS A 124 -9.99 45.20 -28.13
CA LYS A 124 -10.07 45.53 -29.56
C LYS A 124 -8.74 46.06 -30.10
#